data_AF-A0A7S0CLA7-F1
#
_entry.id   AF-A0A7S0CLA7-F1
#
_cell.length_a   1.000
_cell.length_b   1.000
_cell.length_c   1.000
_cell.angle_alpha   90.00
_cell.angle_beta   90.00
_cell.angle_gamma   90.00
#
_symmetry.space_group_name_H-M   'P 1'
#
loop_
_entity.id
_entity.type
_entity.pdbx_description
1 polymer ?
#
loop_
_entity_poly.entity_id
_entity_poly.type
_entity_poly.pdbx_seq_one_letter_code
_entity_poly.pdbx_strand_id
1 'polypeptide(L)'
;DGAHPESYKMFVQVSLGHAIEGKNAERISTFGMLSLLAEEKLISSTDFETGITDTLEFASDLQVDVPNALQYIGEIVGSFLAAKAIRLSFTCEQLEKMYDKKKESSIEVFKYAFKALAGKQGGGAATSCFNAGKVSVVNLIGEENWSNICK
;
A
#
# COMPACT_ATOMS: atom_id res chain seq x y z
N ASP A 1 26.26 -13.71 -3.27
CA ASP A 1 24.91 -13.13 -3.46
C ASP A 1 24.95 -11.64 -3.19
N GLY A 2 24.95 -10.72 -4.16
CA GLY A 2 24.80 -10.82 -5.62
C GLY A 2 24.11 -9.58 -6.22
N ALA A 3 23.40 -8.79 -5.41
CA ALA A 3 22.80 -7.52 -5.79
C ALA A 3 23.39 -6.37 -4.95
N HIS A 4 23.43 -5.15 -5.51
CA HIS A 4 23.84 -3.96 -4.76
C HIS A 4 22.80 -3.69 -3.64
N PRO A 5 23.20 -3.21 -2.45
CA PRO A 5 22.27 -3.02 -1.31
C PRO A 5 21.02 -2.20 -1.65
N GLU A 6 21.15 -1.28 -2.59
CA GLU A 6 20.09 -0.38 -3.04
C GLU A 6 19.21 -0.94 -4.16
N SER A 7 19.56 -2.10 -4.73
CA SER A 7 18.88 -2.64 -5.92
C SER A 7 17.44 -3.05 -5.63
N TYR A 8 17.15 -3.59 -4.44
CA TYR A 8 15.81 -4.09 -4.14
C TYR A 8 14.80 -2.98 -3.86
N LYS A 9 15.16 -1.97 -3.04
CA LYS A 9 14.30 -0.80 -2.84
C LYS A 9 14.05 -0.05 -4.14
N MET A 10 15.08 0.11 -4.99
CA MET A 10 14.94 0.76 -6.29
C MET A 10 14.05 -0.06 -7.21
N PHE A 11 14.19 -1.38 -7.21
CA PHE A 11 13.32 -2.27 -7.96
C PHE A 11 11.86 -2.12 -7.53
N VAL A 12 11.56 -2.08 -6.23
CA VAL A 12 10.19 -1.87 -5.73
C VAL A 12 9.65 -0.51 -6.19
N GLN A 13 10.40 0.58 -5.96
CA GLN A 13 10.01 1.94 -6.31
C GLN A 13 9.71 2.10 -7.80
N VAL A 14 10.67 1.70 -8.65
CA VAL A 14 10.55 1.82 -10.11
C VAL A 14 9.44 0.93 -10.65
N SER A 15 9.29 -0.28 -10.11
CA SER A 15 8.21 -1.18 -10.53
C SER A 15 6.84 -0.63 -10.18
N LEU A 16 6.66 -0.07 -8.98
CA LEU A 16 5.40 0.53 -8.55
C LEU A 16 5.04 1.77 -9.36
N GLY A 17 5.99 2.69 -9.56
CA GLY A 17 5.77 3.90 -10.36
C GLY A 17 5.28 3.56 -11.77
N HIS A 18 6.00 2.67 -12.47
CA HIS A 18 5.58 2.22 -13.80
C HIS A 18 4.25 1.47 -13.80
N ALA A 19 3.95 0.67 -12.78
CA ALA A 19 2.70 -0.10 -12.71
C ALA A 19 1.47 0.79 -12.48
N ILE A 20 1.60 1.84 -11.68
CA ILE A 20 0.48 2.75 -11.37
C ILE A 20 0.10 3.56 -12.61
N GLU A 21 1.09 4.09 -13.33
CA GLU A 21 0.90 4.89 -14.56
C GLU A 21 0.68 4.02 -15.81
N GLY A 22 1.02 2.73 -15.72
CA GLY A 22 0.97 1.79 -16.83
C GLY A 22 -0.42 1.26 -17.17
N LYS A 23 -0.46 0.42 -18.20
CA LYS A 23 -1.69 -0.25 -18.64
C LYS A 23 -2.12 -1.33 -17.65
N ASN A 24 -3.39 -1.71 -17.70
CA ASN A 24 -3.95 -2.71 -16.78
C ASN A 24 -3.18 -4.04 -16.77
N ALA A 25 -2.76 -4.53 -17.94
CA ALA A 25 -1.99 -5.78 -18.02
C ALA A 25 -0.62 -5.68 -17.33
N GLU A 26 0.10 -4.58 -17.54
CA GLU A 26 1.40 -4.31 -16.91
C GLU A 26 1.24 -4.19 -15.40
N ARG A 27 0.24 -3.45 -14.94
CA ARG A 27 -0.07 -3.30 -13.51
C ARG A 27 -0.36 -4.64 -12.85
N ILE A 28 -1.23 -5.46 -13.43
CA ILE A 28 -1.59 -6.78 -12.89
C ILE A 28 -0.35 -7.66 -12.78
N SER A 29 0.48 -7.73 -13.82
CA SER A 29 1.70 -8.52 -13.82
C SER A 29 2.71 -8.03 -12.77
N THR A 30 2.94 -6.72 -12.68
CA THR A 30 3.89 -6.14 -11.73
C THR A 30 3.42 -6.29 -10.28
N PHE A 31 2.14 -6.02 -10.00
CA PHE A 31 1.57 -6.21 -8.67
C PHE A 31 1.61 -7.68 -8.23
N GLY A 32 1.32 -8.60 -9.16
CA GLY A 32 1.45 -10.03 -8.92
C GLY A 32 2.88 -10.42 -8.53
N MET A 33 3.87 -9.96 -9.31
CA MET A 33 5.29 -10.23 -9.04
C MET A 33 5.74 -9.66 -7.69
N LEU A 34 5.45 -8.39 -7.40
CA LEU A 34 5.83 -7.76 -6.14
C LEU A 34 5.16 -8.44 -4.94
N SER A 35 3.89 -8.85 -5.09
CA SER A 35 3.17 -9.58 -4.04
C SER A 35 3.83 -10.94 -3.77
N LEU A 36 4.23 -11.68 -4.80
CA LEU A 36 4.95 -12.95 -4.64
C LEU A 36 6.30 -12.75 -3.96
N LEU A 37 7.07 -11.73 -4.35
CA LEU A 37 8.36 -11.43 -3.71
C LEU A 37 8.20 -11.05 -2.23
N ALA A 38 7.11 -10.37 -1.88
CA ALA A 38 6.74 -10.06 -0.51
C ALA A 38 6.34 -11.30 0.29
N GLU A 39 5.47 -12.14 -0.28
CA GLU A 39 4.97 -13.38 0.36
C GLU A 39 6.10 -14.38 0.63
N GLU A 40 7.01 -14.55 -0.34
CA GLU A 40 8.18 -15.43 -0.25
C GLU A 40 9.36 -14.80 0.52
N LYS A 41 9.23 -13.54 0.97
CA LYS A 41 10.25 -12.78 1.72
C LYS A 41 11.60 -12.71 1.00
N LEU A 42 11.56 -12.63 -0.33
CA LEU A 42 12.75 -12.52 -1.19
C LEU A 42 13.33 -11.09 -1.20
N ILE A 43 12.52 -10.11 -0.83
CA ILE A 43 12.93 -8.72 -0.59
C ILE A 43 12.63 -8.39 0.87
N SER A 44 13.54 -7.65 1.52
CA SER A 44 13.40 -7.31 2.93
C SER A 44 12.23 -6.34 3.16
N SER A 45 11.65 -6.36 4.35
CA SER A 45 10.61 -5.40 4.72
C SER A 45 11.11 -3.95 4.66
N THR A 46 12.37 -3.70 5.01
CA THR A 46 13.00 -2.38 4.89
C THR A 46 13.09 -1.91 3.44
N ASP A 47 13.40 -2.81 2.50
CA ASP A 47 13.44 -2.47 1.08
C ASP A 47 12.04 -2.20 0.51
N PHE A 48 11.02 -2.95 0.94
CA PHE A 48 9.63 -2.68 0.57
C PHE A 48 9.12 -1.36 1.14
N GLU A 49 9.34 -1.10 2.44
CA GLU A 49 8.96 0.16 3.09
C GLU A 49 9.66 1.33 2.39
N THR A 50 10.96 1.24 2.16
CA THR A 50 11.70 2.29 1.44
C THR A 50 11.16 2.48 0.01
N GLY A 51 10.99 1.39 -0.74
CA GLY A 51 10.59 1.45 -2.15
C GLY A 51 9.16 1.96 -2.38
N ILE A 52 8.23 1.76 -1.44
CA ILE A 52 6.86 2.28 -1.55
C ILE A 52 6.71 3.73 -1.07
N THR A 53 7.74 4.33 -0.46
CA THR A 53 7.64 5.62 0.25
C THR A 53 7.06 6.72 -0.65
N ASP A 54 7.68 6.98 -1.80
CA ASP A 54 7.22 8.02 -2.74
C ASP A 54 5.79 7.76 -3.22
N THR A 55 5.44 6.49 -3.47
CA THR A 55 4.07 6.12 -3.90
C THR A 55 3.03 6.52 -2.84
N LEU A 56 3.34 6.43 -1.56
CA LEU A 56 2.43 6.83 -0.47
C LEU A 56 2.45 8.34 -0.25
N GLU A 57 3.64 8.96 -0.22
CA GLU A 57 3.79 10.40 0.04
C GLU A 57 3.18 11.26 -1.09
N PHE A 58 3.16 10.76 -2.33
CA PHE A 58 2.60 11.44 -3.50
C PHE A 58 1.28 10.81 -4.00
N ALA A 59 0.60 10.00 -3.19
CA ALA A 59 -0.59 9.26 -3.62
C ALA A 59 -1.72 10.18 -4.14
N SER A 60 -1.94 11.33 -3.49
CA SER A 60 -2.96 12.29 -3.90
C SER A 60 -2.59 13.04 -5.18
N ASP A 61 -1.30 13.29 -5.41
CA ASP A 61 -0.79 13.90 -6.64
C ASP A 61 -0.93 12.93 -7.83
N LEU A 62 -0.59 11.65 -7.64
CA LEU A 62 -0.75 10.60 -8.65
C LEU A 62 -2.20 10.45 -9.12
N GLN A 63 -3.18 10.79 -8.27
CA GLN A 63 -4.60 10.75 -8.65
C GLN A 63 -4.95 11.75 -9.75
N VAL A 64 -4.20 12.85 -9.87
CA VAL A 64 -4.43 13.89 -10.89
C VAL A 64 -4.23 13.30 -12.29
N ASP A 65 -3.16 12.54 -12.48
CA ASP A 65 -2.81 11.95 -13.76
C ASP A 65 -3.48 10.58 -13.97
N VAL A 66 -3.66 9.82 -12.89
CA VAL A 66 -4.27 8.49 -12.90
C VAL A 66 -5.49 8.50 -11.96
N PRO A 67 -6.72 8.67 -12.47
CA PRO A 67 -7.92 8.80 -11.63
C PRO A 67 -8.13 7.67 -10.62
N ASN A 68 -7.64 6.47 -10.94
CA ASN A 68 -7.72 5.27 -10.10
C ASN A 68 -6.44 5.00 -9.27
N ALA A 69 -5.50 5.95 -9.17
CA ALA A 69 -4.23 5.75 -8.46
C ALA A 69 -4.45 5.26 -7.02
N LEU A 70 -5.33 5.90 -6.26
CA LEU A 70 -5.62 5.52 -4.87
C LEU A 70 -6.19 4.09 -4.75
N GLN A 71 -6.94 3.64 -5.76
CA GLN A 71 -7.38 2.25 -5.83
C GLN A 71 -6.20 1.31 -6.00
N TYR A 72 -5.34 1.56 -6.98
CA TYR A 72 -4.20 0.70 -7.27
C TYR A 72 -3.21 0.67 -6.10
N ILE A 73 -2.95 1.83 -5.49
CA ILE A 73 -2.11 1.96 -4.30
C ILE A 73 -2.72 1.16 -3.14
N GLY A 74 -4.02 1.29 -2.89
CA GLY A 74 -4.70 0.51 -1.86
C GLY A 74 -4.60 -1.00 -2.10
N GLU A 75 -4.83 -1.46 -3.33
CA GLU A 75 -4.74 -2.89 -3.69
C GLU A 75 -3.36 -3.49 -3.37
N ILE A 76 -2.27 -2.80 -3.74
CA ILE A 76 -0.91 -3.29 -3.47
C ILE A 76 -0.51 -3.13 -2.00
N VAL A 77 -0.94 -2.05 -1.33
CA VAL A 77 -0.77 -1.86 0.12
C VAL A 77 -1.43 -3.01 0.88
N GLY A 78 -2.65 -3.39 0.52
CA GLY A 78 -3.33 -4.54 1.11
C GLY A 78 -2.51 -5.83 0.97
N SER A 79 -1.93 -6.06 -0.20
CA SER A 79 -1.08 -7.23 -0.46
C SER A 79 0.20 -7.23 0.39
N PHE A 80 0.88 -6.09 0.50
CA PHE A 80 2.08 -5.97 1.32
C PHE A 80 1.81 -6.07 2.82
N LEU A 81 0.67 -5.54 3.30
CA LEU A 81 0.23 -5.70 4.69
C LEU A 81 -0.05 -7.18 5.02
N ALA A 82 -0.73 -7.91 4.13
CA ALA A 82 -0.95 -9.35 4.28
C ALA A 82 0.36 -10.13 4.38
N ALA A 83 1.33 -9.80 3.54
CA ALA A 83 2.65 -10.43 3.53
C ALA A 83 3.55 -9.97 4.70
N LYS A 84 3.12 -8.97 5.49
CA LYS A 84 3.95 -8.28 6.50
C LYS A 84 5.23 -7.69 5.90
N ALA A 85 5.19 -7.30 4.62
CA ALA A 85 6.28 -6.65 3.93
C ALA A 85 6.39 -5.17 4.28
N ILE A 86 5.26 -4.54 4.64
CA ILE A 86 5.20 -3.19 5.21
C ILE A 86 4.41 -3.21 6.51
N ARG A 87 4.75 -2.30 7.43
CA ARG A 87 3.97 -2.10 8.66
C ARG A 87 2.85 -1.09 8.42
N LEU A 88 1.70 -1.34 9.02
CA LEU A 88 0.57 -0.39 8.97
C LEU A 88 0.92 0.97 9.59
N SER A 89 1.73 1.00 10.66
CA SER A 89 2.20 2.26 11.25
C SER A 89 3.06 3.05 10.26
N PHE A 90 4.00 2.39 9.57
CA PHE A 90 4.80 3.00 8.51
C PHE A 90 3.93 3.56 7.38
N THR A 91 2.91 2.80 6.94
CA THR A 91 1.97 3.28 5.92
C THR A 91 1.24 4.54 6.39
N CYS A 92 0.76 4.58 7.63
CA CYS A 92 0.12 5.78 8.19
C CYS A 92 1.11 6.97 8.25
N GLU A 93 2.34 6.73 8.69
CA GLU A 93 3.40 7.75 8.75
C GLU A 93 3.68 8.37 7.39
N GLN A 94 3.75 7.56 6.31
CA GLN A 94 3.99 8.09 4.96
C GLN A 94 2.77 8.83 4.41
N LEU A 95 1.57 8.28 4.60
CA LEU A 95 0.34 8.93 4.16
C LEU A 95 0.09 10.26 4.89
N GLU A 96 0.53 10.40 6.15
CA GLU A 96 0.42 11.65 6.90
C GLU A 96 1.28 12.78 6.32
N LYS A 97 2.35 12.45 5.58
CA LYS A 97 3.24 13.41 4.91
C LYS A 97 2.72 13.93 3.57
N MET A 98 1.63 13.38 3.04
CA MET A 98 1.01 13.91 1.82
C MET A 98 0.74 15.42 1.95
N TYR A 99 1.06 16.18 0.89
CA TYR A 99 0.94 17.63 0.89
C TYR A 99 -0.51 18.12 0.93
N ASP A 100 -1.40 17.48 0.16
CA ASP A 100 -2.82 17.83 0.06
C ASP A 100 -3.72 16.59 0.13
N LYS A 101 -4.98 16.80 0.53
CA LYS A 101 -6.04 15.78 0.63
C LYS A 101 -5.61 14.54 1.42
N LYS A 102 -4.71 14.72 2.40
CA LYS A 102 -4.08 13.59 3.08
C LYS A 102 -5.10 12.67 3.74
N LYS A 103 -6.14 13.24 4.37
CA LYS A 103 -7.16 12.48 5.08
C LYS A 103 -8.07 11.74 4.10
N GLU A 104 -8.59 12.44 3.10
CA GLU A 104 -9.49 11.91 2.07
C GLU A 104 -8.80 10.81 1.26
N SER A 105 -7.55 11.04 0.85
CA SER A 105 -6.77 10.09 0.07
C SER A 105 -6.39 8.87 0.90
N SER A 106 -6.05 9.05 2.18
CA SER A 106 -5.80 7.94 3.11
C SER A 106 -7.03 7.06 3.32
N ILE A 107 -8.23 7.66 3.39
CA ILE A 107 -9.49 6.90 3.50
C ILE A 107 -9.65 5.98 2.30
N GLU A 108 -9.46 6.49 1.07
CA GLU A 108 -9.59 5.66 -0.13
C GLU A 108 -8.49 4.59 -0.20
N VAL A 109 -7.23 4.91 0.11
CA VAL A 109 -6.15 3.90 0.16
C VAL A 109 -6.49 2.77 1.14
N PHE A 110 -6.92 3.09 2.37
CA PHE A 110 -7.27 2.06 3.35
C PHE A 110 -8.53 1.29 2.99
N LYS A 111 -9.52 1.94 2.39
CA LYS A 111 -10.73 1.28 1.87
C LYS A 111 -10.38 0.23 0.81
N TYR A 112 -9.54 0.57 -0.16
CA TYR A 112 -9.13 -0.39 -1.19
C TYR A 112 -8.19 -1.46 -0.67
N ALA A 113 -7.29 -1.13 0.27
CA ALA A 113 -6.44 -2.11 0.95
C ALA A 113 -7.27 -3.14 1.74
N PHE A 114 -8.24 -2.66 2.52
CA PHE A 114 -9.14 -3.52 3.28
C PHE A 114 -9.98 -4.40 2.34
N LYS A 115 -10.56 -3.83 1.28
CA LYS A 115 -11.34 -4.57 0.28
C LYS A 115 -10.50 -5.65 -0.40
N ALA A 116 -9.26 -5.36 -0.80
CA ALA A 116 -8.37 -6.33 -1.43
C ALA A 116 -8.05 -7.50 -0.49
N LEU A 117 -7.73 -7.19 0.78
CA LEU A 117 -7.50 -8.19 1.82
C LEU A 117 -8.73 -9.05 2.09
N ALA A 118 -9.89 -8.42 2.26
CA ALA A 118 -11.15 -9.11 2.54
C ALA A 118 -11.55 -10.01 1.37
N GLY A 119 -11.32 -9.60 0.13
CA GLY A 119 -11.57 -10.41 -1.06
C GLY A 119 -10.64 -11.64 -1.17
N LYS A 120 -9.37 -11.52 -0.75
CA LYS A 120 -8.39 -12.62 -0.83
C LYS A 120 -8.43 -13.57 0.36
N GLN A 121 -8.69 -13.05 1.57
CA GLN A 121 -8.50 -13.80 2.83
C GLN A 121 -9.73 -13.77 3.76
N GLY A 122 -10.79 -13.05 3.40
CA GLY A 122 -11.98 -12.85 4.22
C GLY A 122 -11.89 -11.64 5.17
N GLY A 123 -13.05 -11.09 5.56
CA GLY A 123 -13.12 -9.87 6.38
C GLY A 123 -12.44 -9.97 7.75
N GLY A 124 -12.52 -11.14 8.40
CA GLY A 124 -11.83 -11.35 9.69
C GLY A 124 -10.31 -11.26 9.60
N ALA A 125 -9.73 -11.78 8.51
CA ALA A 125 -8.30 -11.68 8.24
C ALA A 125 -7.90 -10.24 7.93
N ALA A 126 -8.70 -9.52 7.12
CA ALA A 126 -8.50 -8.11 6.83
C ALA A 126 -8.48 -7.26 8.12
N THR A 127 -9.46 -7.41 8.99
CA THR A 127 -9.49 -6.73 10.30
C THR A 127 -8.26 -7.06 11.14
N SER A 128 -7.81 -8.32 11.12
CA SER A 128 -6.63 -8.75 11.87
C SER A 128 -5.33 -8.09 11.37
N CYS A 129 -5.18 -7.89 10.06
CA CYS A 129 -4.06 -7.15 9.48
C CYS A 129 -4.00 -5.70 9.98
N PHE A 130 -5.17 -5.08 10.23
CA PHE A 130 -5.24 -3.70 10.68
C PHE A 130 -5.19 -3.51 12.20
N ASN A 131 -5.49 -4.54 12.99
CA ASN A 131 -5.58 -4.43 14.45
C ASN A 131 -4.29 -3.91 15.12
N ALA A 132 -3.12 -4.39 14.70
CA ALA A 132 -1.84 -4.00 15.31
C ALA A 132 -1.49 -2.51 15.10
N GLY A 133 -2.05 -1.86 14.08
CA GLY A 133 -1.85 -0.45 13.77
C GLY A 133 -3.14 0.38 13.81
N LYS A 134 -4.24 -0.15 14.38
CA LYS A 134 -5.56 0.50 14.36
C LYS A 134 -5.49 1.93 14.89
N VAL A 135 -4.74 2.15 15.97
CA VAL A 135 -4.57 3.48 16.58
C VAL A 135 -4.02 4.50 15.57
N SER A 136 -3.00 4.14 14.79
CA SER A 136 -2.43 5.01 13.75
C SER A 136 -3.44 5.32 12.65
N VAL A 137 -4.22 4.31 12.22
CA VAL A 137 -5.28 4.50 11.22
C VAL A 137 -6.35 5.44 11.74
N VAL A 138 -6.85 5.21 12.95
CA VAL A 138 -7.88 6.04 13.59
C VAL A 138 -7.39 7.47 13.81
N ASN A 139 -6.12 7.67 14.18
CA ASN A 139 -5.55 9.01 14.31
C ASN A 139 -5.51 9.73 12.95
N LEU A 140 -5.19 9.02 11.87
CA LEU A 140 -5.06 9.59 10.54
C LEU A 140 -6.42 9.90 9.89
N ILE A 141 -7.38 8.97 9.95
CA ILE A 141 -8.65 9.09 9.22
C ILE A 141 -9.89 9.31 10.12
N GLY A 142 -9.80 9.07 11.42
CA GLY A 142 -10.90 9.13 12.37
C GLY A 142 -11.67 7.81 12.52
N GLU A 143 -12.20 7.55 13.73
CA GLU A 143 -12.90 6.29 14.07
C GLU A 143 -14.14 6.06 13.21
N GLU A 144 -14.88 7.12 12.87
CA GLU A 144 -16.08 7.03 12.02
C GLU A 144 -15.72 6.51 10.62
N ASN A 145 -14.67 7.06 9.99
CA ASN A 145 -14.23 6.63 8.67
C ASN A 145 -13.68 5.20 8.71
N TRP A 146 -12.90 4.86 9.73
CA TRP A 146 -12.41 3.49 9.92
C TRP A 146 -13.57 2.50 10.09
N SER A 147 -14.58 2.85 10.89
CA SER A 147 -15.76 2.03 11.08
C SER A 147 -16.55 1.83 9.79
N ASN A 148 -16.57 2.84 8.91
CA ASN A 148 -17.21 2.73 7.59
C ASN A 148 -16.42 1.85 6.61
N ILE A 149 -15.09 1.82 6.71
CA ILE A 149 -14.23 0.93 5.89
C ILE A 149 -14.43 -0.55 6.26
N CYS A 150 -14.64 -0.85 7.54
CA CYS A 150 -14.76 -2.22 8.05
C CYS A 150 -16.14 -2.87 7.84
N LYS A 151 -17.14 -2.11 7.36
CA LYS A 151 -18.49 -2.61 7.08
C LYS A 151 -18.54 -3.37 5.76
#